data_AF-A0A7S0HQ23-F1
#
_entry.id   AF-A0A7S0HQ23-F1
#
_cell.length_a   1.000
_cell.length_b   1.000
_cell.length_c   1.000
_cell.angle_alpha   90.00
_cell.angle_beta   90.00
_cell.angle_gamma   90.00
#
_symmetry.space_group_name_H-M   'P 1'
#
loop_
_entity.id
_entity.type
_entity.pdbx_description
1 polymer ?
#
loop_
_entity_poly.entity_id
_entity_poly.type
_entity_poly.pdbx_seq_one_letter_code
_entity_poly.pdbx_strand_id
1 'polypeptide(L)'
;DRDPNACARPSSSTAASMASAGSMLAGSAPARPQPELAPIDPTPSVEDLTVDVEGKTAFALCRVVQKASEVFLMLSELFESRFGDLVTVGDAAAYGPLVEEFKALFGTVAANLQRVQTALEQQVLPLLATMVRTVERAEGRRLTIELERQGLRQRLSRGEEEEQAALRVRLQTTREAQQACIDEIREALDELRAEAADLDDDDE
;
A
#
# COMPACT_ATOMS: atom_id res chain seq x y z
N ASP A 1 54.78 57.66 -18.13
CA ASP A 1 54.28 59.03 -18.26
C ASP A 1 52.80 59.05 -17.92
N ARG A 2 52.40 59.96 -17.01
CA ARG A 2 51.06 60.24 -16.44
C ARG A 2 50.49 59.34 -15.33
N ASP A 3 50.75 59.79 -14.10
CA ASP A 3 49.83 59.82 -12.95
C ASP A 3 48.67 60.84 -13.21
N PRO A 4 47.48 60.74 -12.58
CA PRO A 4 47.32 61.32 -11.22
C PRO A 4 46.26 60.69 -10.27
N ASN A 5 46.61 60.62 -8.98
CA ASN A 5 45.94 61.24 -7.79
C ASN A 5 44.43 61.61 -7.90
N ALA A 6 43.54 61.47 -6.90
CA ALA A 6 43.63 61.32 -5.43
C ALA A 6 42.21 61.13 -4.83
N CYS A 7 42.18 61.02 -3.49
CA CYS A 7 41.06 61.15 -2.53
C CYS A 7 40.36 59.84 -2.11
N ALA A 8 40.11 59.51 -0.85
CA ALA A 8 40.47 60.05 0.46
C ALA A 8 40.12 58.97 1.53
N ARG A 9 40.88 58.88 2.62
CA ARG A 9 40.48 58.24 3.92
C ARG A 9 39.56 59.24 4.70
N PRO A 10 38.89 58.93 5.84
CA PRO A 10 39.28 57.96 6.90
C PRO A 10 38.12 57.34 7.76
N SER A 11 38.51 56.59 8.81
CA SER A 11 37.87 56.42 10.15
C SER A 11 36.46 55.80 10.23
N SER A 12 35.99 55.09 11.24
CA SER A 12 36.41 54.56 12.56
C SER A 12 35.23 53.64 12.96
N SER A 13 35.38 52.65 13.85
CA SER A 13 34.80 52.67 15.21
C SER A 13 34.42 51.21 15.57
N THR A 14 35.06 50.58 16.55
CA THR A 14 34.56 50.31 17.94
C THR A 14 33.48 49.21 17.94
N ALA A 15 33.43 48.15 18.76
CA ALA A 15 34.08 47.65 19.98
C ALA A 15 33.71 46.15 20.05
N ALA A 16 34.54 45.23 20.55
CA ALA A 16 34.58 44.75 21.94
C ALA A 16 33.18 44.43 22.53
N SER A 17 32.89 43.36 23.27
CA SER A 17 33.58 42.18 23.81
C SER A 17 32.51 41.46 24.68
N MET A 18 32.83 40.28 25.22
CA MET A 18 32.16 39.61 26.36
C MET A 18 30.87 38.81 26.02
N ALA A 19 30.53 37.70 26.68
CA ALA A 19 31.10 37.01 27.83
C ALA A 19 30.64 35.55 27.87
N SER A 20 31.43 34.76 28.57
CA SER A 20 31.11 33.44 29.14
C SER A 20 29.99 33.53 30.19
N ALA A 21 29.09 32.54 30.25
CA ALA A 21 28.44 32.07 31.47
C ALA A 21 27.66 30.77 31.21
N GLY A 22 27.87 29.77 32.06
CA GLY A 22 27.09 28.53 32.06
C GLY A 22 25.70 28.70 32.67
N SER A 23 24.80 27.77 32.36
CA SER A 23 23.67 27.42 33.22
C SER A 23 23.10 26.06 32.84
N MET A 24 23.01 25.21 33.85
CA MET A 24 22.24 23.98 33.83
C MET A 24 20.75 24.31 33.67
N LEU A 25 20.10 23.75 32.66
CA LEU A 25 18.66 23.53 32.67
C LEU A 25 18.37 22.16 32.06
N ALA A 26 18.20 21.18 32.95
CA ALA A 26 17.34 20.03 32.70
C ALA A 26 15.92 20.58 32.48
N GLY A 27 15.58 20.84 31.22
CA GLY A 27 14.23 21.14 30.79
C GLY A 27 13.66 19.91 30.10
N SER A 28 12.71 19.24 30.75
CA SER A 28 11.82 18.31 30.07
C SER A 28 11.29 18.98 28.81
N ALA A 29 11.67 18.46 27.64
CA ALA A 29 11.06 18.86 26.40
C ALA A 29 9.54 18.61 26.54
N PRO A 30 8.68 19.58 26.17
CA PRO A 30 7.25 19.34 26.19
C PRO A 30 6.95 18.16 25.26
N ALA A 31 6.27 17.14 25.77
CA ALA A 31 5.77 16.05 24.97
C ALA A 31 5.00 16.66 23.80
N ARG A 32 5.51 16.45 22.59
CA ARG A 32 4.84 16.87 21.36
C ARG A 32 3.43 16.28 21.42
N PRO A 33 2.35 17.09 21.33
CA PRO A 33 1.01 16.55 21.33
C PRO A 33 0.93 15.51 20.20
N GLN A 34 0.67 14.25 20.56
CA GLN A 34 0.42 13.21 19.58
C GLN A 34 -0.84 13.65 18.81
N PRO A 35 -0.81 13.71 17.48
CA PRO A 35 -2.02 13.93 16.72
C PRO A 35 -3.01 12.82 17.09
N GLU A 36 -4.22 13.20 17.52
CA GLU A 36 -5.32 12.25 17.63
C GLU A 36 -5.46 11.55 16.28
N LEU A 37 -5.25 10.24 16.27
CA LEU A 37 -5.51 9.41 15.11
C LEU A 37 -6.98 9.62 14.74
N ALA A 38 -7.23 10.04 13.49
CA ALA A 38 -8.59 10.12 12.96
C ALA A 38 -9.29 8.77 13.15
N PRO A 39 -10.62 8.73 13.33
CA PRO A 39 -11.35 7.48 13.47
C PRO A 39 -11.03 6.60 12.26
N ILE A 40 -10.39 5.46 12.52
CA ILE A 40 -10.07 4.46 11.49
C ILE A 40 -11.40 3.84 11.09
N ASP A 41 -11.72 3.82 9.78
CA ASP A 41 -12.88 3.10 9.28
C ASP A 41 -12.85 1.65 9.78
N PRO A 42 -13.97 1.08 10.27
CA PRO A 42 -13.97 -0.26 10.81
C PRO A 42 -13.50 -1.26 9.76
N THR A 43 -12.54 -2.10 10.13
CA THR A 43 -12.06 -3.17 9.25
C THR A 43 -13.24 -4.13 8.96
N PRO A 44 -13.52 -4.46 7.69
CA PRO A 44 -14.62 -5.35 7.36
C PRO A 44 -14.38 -6.74 7.95
N SER A 45 -15.46 -7.44 8.31
CA SER A 45 -15.39 -8.82 8.78
C SER A 45 -15.32 -9.82 7.62
N VAL A 46 -14.89 -11.05 7.89
CA VAL A 46 -14.93 -12.15 6.90
C VAL A 46 -16.35 -12.40 6.38
N GLU A 47 -17.35 -12.23 7.24
CA GLU A 47 -18.77 -12.38 6.89
C GLU A 47 -19.20 -11.31 5.90
N ASP A 48 -18.79 -10.05 6.10
CA ASP A 48 -19.06 -8.94 5.18
C ASP A 48 -18.44 -9.16 3.79
N LEU A 49 -17.33 -9.90 3.74
CA LEU A 49 -16.60 -10.19 2.51
C LEU A 49 -17.08 -11.45 1.80
N THR A 50 -17.86 -12.31 2.42
CA THR A 50 -18.26 -13.59 1.83
C THR A 50 -19.38 -13.38 0.82
N VAL A 51 -19.18 -13.85 -0.42
CA VAL A 51 -20.16 -13.71 -1.49
C VAL A 51 -20.72 -15.08 -1.89
N ASP A 52 -22.05 -15.16 -1.93
CA ASP A 52 -22.77 -16.28 -2.56
C ASP A 52 -22.72 -16.13 -4.08
N VAL A 53 -22.41 -17.22 -4.78
CA VAL A 53 -22.28 -17.28 -6.25
C VAL A 53 -23.27 -18.26 -6.87
N GLU A 54 -24.04 -18.98 -6.07
CA GLU A 54 -24.95 -20.01 -6.56
C GLU A 54 -26.09 -19.39 -7.40
N GLY A 55 -26.37 -20.01 -8.56
CA GLY A 55 -27.45 -19.57 -9.45
C GLY A 55 -27.25 -18.22 -10.14
N LYS A 56 -26.08 -17.58 -10.02
CA LYS A 56 -25.79 -16.31 -10.69
C LYS A 56 -25.52 -16.49 -12.18
N THR A 57 -25.97 -15.53 -12.99
CA THR A 57 -25.62 -15.43 -14.42
C THR A 57 -24.14 -15.12 -14.60
N ALA A 58 -23.60 -15.40 -15.79
CA ALA A 58 -22.22 -15.04 -16.16
C ALA A 58 -21.92 -13.56 -15.90
N PHE A 59 -22.81 -12.66 -16.34
CA PHE A 59 -22.70 -11.23 -16.09
C PHE A 59 -22.64 -10.89 -14.59
N ALA A 60 -23.52 -11.48 -13.77
CA ALA A 60 -23.52 -11.27 -12.33
C ALA A 60 -22.25 -11.80 -11.66
N LEU A 61 -21.70 -12.93 -12.13
CA LEU A 61 -20.43 -13.48 -11.69
C LEU A 61 -19.25 -12.55 -12.06
N CYS A 62 -19.24 -11.98 -13.27
CA CYS A 62 -18.24 -11.00 -13.68
C CYS A 62 -18.25 -9.74 -12.80
N ARG A 63 -19.44 -9.27 -12.40
CA ARG A 63 -19.54 -8.16 -11.43
C ARG A 63 -18.98 -8.52 -10.04
N VAL A 64 -19.10 -9.77 -9.61
CA VAL A 64 -18.47 -10.24 -8.36
C VAL A 64 -16.95 -10.16 -8.46
N VAL A 65 -16.35 -10.49 -9.61
CA VAL A 65 -14.90 -10.42 -9.82
C VAL A 65 -14.40 -8.98 -9.75
N GLN A 66 -15.10 -8.06 -10.41
CA GLN A 66 -14.78 -6.62 -10.33
C GLN A 66 -14.85 -6.13 -8.89
N LYS A 67 -15.93 -6.49 -8.17
CA LYS A 67 -16.10 -6.09 -6.78
C LYS A 67 -15.03 -6.69 -5.87
N ALA A 68 -14.62 -7.93 -6.12
CA ALA A 68 -13.55 -8.57 -5.39
C ALA A 68 -12.21 -7.82 -5.58
N SER A 69 -11.87 -7.36 -6.79
CA SER A 69 -10.65 -6.58 -7.01
C SER A 69 -10.70 -5.20 -6.35
N GLU A 70 -11.85 -4.52 -6.36
CA GLU A 70 -12.05 -3.28 -5.58
C GLU A 70 -11.84 -3.49 -4.08
N VAL A 71 -12.40 -4.58 -3.55
CA VAL A 71 -12.24 -4.95 -2.13
C VAL A 71 -10.77 -5.26 -1.83
N PHE A 72 -10.08 -5.96 -2.72
CA PHE A 72 -8.64 -6.20 -2.62
C PHE A 72 -7.86 -4.89 -2.50
N LEU A 73 -8.17 -3.89 -3.33
CA LEU A 73 -7.52 -2.58 -3.26
C LEU A 73 -7.80 -1.86 -1.93
N MET A 74 -9.07 -1.83 -1.50
CA MET A 74 -9.49 -1.22 -0.24
C MET A 74 -8.80 -1.88 0.97
N LEU A 75 -8.70 -3.22 0.99
CA LEU A 75 -7.97 -3.95 2.02
C LEU A 75 -6.46 -3.64 1.99
N SER A 76 -5.85 -3.50 0.81
CA SER A 76 -4.45 -3.10 0.67
C SER A 76 -4.19 -1.70 1.25
N GLU A 77 -5.05 -0.73 0.94
CA GLU A 77 -4.96 0.63 1.48
C GLU A 77 -5.13 0.66 3.00
N LEU A 78 -6.10 -0.09 3.53
CA LEU A 78 -6.35 -0.18 4.97
C LEU A 78 -5.20 -0.88 5.71
N PHE A 79 -4.64 -1.95 5.12
CA PHE A 79 -3.49 -2.64 5.67
C PHE A 79 -2.26 -1.72 5.74
N GLU A 80 -1.99 -0.99 4.66
CA GLU A 80 -0.92 0.00 4.58
C GLU A 80 -1.09 1.11 5.62
N SER A 81 -2.30 1.64 5.78
CA SER A 81 -2.61 2.66 6.79
C SER A 81 -2.34 2.15 8.21
N ARG A 82 -2.93 1.01 8.58
CA ARG A 82 -2.78 0.44 9.92
C ARG A 82 -1.34 0.03 10.20
N PHE A 83 -0.62 -0.47 9.20
CA PHE A 83 0.81 -0.74 9.35
C PHE A 83 1.60 0.55 9.59
N GLY A 84 1.27 1.62 8.87
CA GLY A 84 1.85 2.96 9.08
C GLY A 84 1.65 3.50 10.49
N ASP A 85 0.46 3.30 11.06
CA ASP A 85 0.15 3.68 12.45
C ASP A 85 1.01 2.92 13.45
N LEU A 86 1.17 1.60 13.26
CA LEU A 86 2.03 0.77 14.11
C LEU A 86 3.51 1.18 14.02
N VAL A 87 4.00 1.53 12.83
CA VAL A 87 5.35 2.10 12.64
C VAL A 87 5.50 3.41 13.39
N THR A 88 4.49 4.28 13.30
CA THR A 88 4.49 5.61 13.93
C THR A 88 4.51 5.52 15.47
N VAL A 89 3.73 4.59 16.04
CA VAL A 89 3.65 4.36 17.49
C VAL A 89 4.80 3.48 17.99
N GLY A 90 5.50 2.78 17.09
CA GLY A 90 6.61 1.89 17.43
C GLY A 90 6.17 0.55 18.02
N ASP A 91 4.91 0.14 17.81
CA ASP A 91 4.37 -1.11 18.36
C ASP A 91 4.74 -2.31 17.46
N ALA A 92 5.94 -2.80 17.72
CA ALA A 92 6.51 -3.98 17.09
C ALA A 92 5.69 -5.26 17.26
N ALA A 93 4.99 -5.40 18.39
CA ALA A 93 4.32 -6.63 18.77
C ALA A 93 2.99 -6.81 18.01
N ALA A 94 2.36 -5.70 17.64
CA ALA A 94 1.08 -5.69 16.92
C ALA A 94 1.20 -6.03 15.41
N TYR A 95 2.40 -6.04 14.83
CA TYR A 95 2.57 -6.36 13.39
C TYR A 95 2.12 -7.78 13.03
N GLY A 96 2.51 -8.77 13.83
CA GLY A 96 2.14 -10.17 13.57
C GLY A 96 0.62 -10.38 13.54
N PRO A 97 -0.10 -9.96 14.60
CA PRO A 97 -1.56 -9.97 14.63
C PRO A 97 -2.20 -9.25 13.43
N LEU A 98 -1.72 -8.06 13.08
CA LEU A 98 -2.23 -7.31 11.92
C LEU A 98 -2.07 -8.09 10.61
N VAL A 99 -0.91 -8.73 10.40
CA VAL A 99 -0.66 -9.55 9.21
C VAL A 99 -1.62 -10.74 9.14
N GLU A 100 -1.86 -11.44 10.25
CA GLU A 100 -2.77 -12.59 10.28
C GLU A 100 -4.23 -12.17 10.06
N GLU A 101 -4.65 -11.03 10.64
CA GLU A 101 -5.97 -10.43 10.40
C GLU A 101 -6.19 -10.19 8.89
N PHE A 102 -5.28 -9.46 8.23
CA PHE A 102 -5.43 -9.15 6.82
C PHE A 102 -5.26 -10.35 5.91
N LYS A 103 -4.40 -11.32 6.23
CA LYS A 103 -4.31 -12.60 5.49
C LYS A 103 -5.66 -13.31 5.44
N ALA A 104 -6.42 -13.34 6.53
CA ALA A 104 -7.74 -13.95 6.56
C ALA A 104 -8.74 -13.19 5.66
N LEU A 105 -8.71 -11.86 5.69
CA LEU A 105 -9.57 -11.01 4.84
C LEU A 105 -9.25 -11.22 3.36
N PHE A 106 -7.99 -11.11 2.96
CA PHE A 106 -7.57 -11.35 1.58
C PHE A 106 -7.84 -12.79 1.13
N GLY A 107 -7.62 -13.78 2.01
CA GLY A 107 -7.95 -15.18 1.74
C GLY A 107 -9.43 -15.39 1.47
N THR A 108 -10.31 -14.62 2.12
CA THR A 108 -11.75 -14.66 1.86
C THR A 108 -12.08 -14.12 0.48
N VAL A 109 -11.46 -13.02 0.06
CA VAL A 109 -11.67 -12.46 -1.28
C VAL A 109 -11.13 -13.40 -2.36
N ALA A 110 -9.97 -14.02 -2.15
CA ALA A 110 -9.43 -15.04 -3.05
C ALA A 110 -10.37 -16.26 -3.16
N ALA A 111 -10.94 -16.72 -2.04
CA ALA A 111 -11.92 -17.80 -2.05
C ALA A 111 -13.18 -17.45 -2.84
N ASN A 112 -13.65 -16.19 -2.81
CA ASN A 112 -14.75 -15.75 -3.65
C ASN A 112 -14.39 -15.84 -5.15
N LEU A 113 -13.20 -15.40 -5.55
CA LEU A 113 -12.74 -15.51 -6.94
C LEU A 113 -12.67 -16.96 -7.40
N GLN A 114 -12.18 -17.87 -6.55
CA GLN A 114 -12.16 -19.30 -6.83
C GLN A 114 -13.58 -19.87 -7.00
N ARG A 115 -14.54 -19.47 -6.15
CA ARG A 115 -15.94 -19.88 -6.30
C ARG A 115 -16.55 -19.39 -7.61
N VAL A 116 -16.28 -18.14 -7.99
CA VAL A 116 -16.73 -17.59 -9.28
C VAL A 116 -16.12 -18.38 -10.44
N GLN A 117 -14.82 -18.66 -10.40
CA GLN A 117 -14.14 -19.46 -11.41
C GLN A 117 -14.84 -20.83 -11.58
N THR A 118 -15.08 -21.54 -10.48
CA THR A 118 -15.78 -22.84 -10.51
C THR A 118 -17.19 -22.72 -11.07
N ALA A 119 -17.95 -21.67 -10.72
CA ALA A 119 -19.28 -21.45 -11.26
C ALA A 119 -19.27 -21.20 -12.78
N LEU A 120 -18.31 -20.43 -13.29
CA LEU A 120 -18.15 -20.20 -14.74
C LEU A 120 -17.74 -21.47 -15.49
N GLU A 121 -16.86 -22.30 -14.90
CA GLU A 121 -16.51 -23.61 -15.47
C GLU A 121 -17.74 -24.53 -15.57
N GLN A 122 -18.61 -24.53 -14.54
CA GLN A 122 -19.85 -25.31 -14.54
C GLN A 122 -20.88 -24.80 -15.55
N GLN A 123 -20.87 -23.50 -15.85
CA GLN A 123 -21.69 -22.89 -16.91
C GLN A 123 -21.09 -23.07 -18.32
N VAL A 124 -19.98 -23.80 -18.46
CA VAL A 124 -19.31 -24.05 -19.75
C VAL A 124 -18.80 -22.76 -20.38
N LEU A 125 -18.32 -21.82 -19.55
CA LEU A 125 -17.71 -20.55 -19.97
C LEU A 125 -16.20 -20.55 -19.64
N PRO A 126 -15.38 -21.41 -20.30
CA PRO A 126 -13.98 -21.64 -19.93
C PRO A 126 -13.08 -20.42 -20.16
N LEU A 127 -13.44 -19.54 -21.10
CA LEU A 127 -12.69 -18.31 -21.37
C LEU A 127 -12.79 -17.35 -20.17
N LEU A 128 -14.02 -17.03 -19.75
CA LEU A 128 -14.26 -16.22 -18.55
C LEU A 128 -13.64 -16.85 -17.30
N ALA A 129 -13.78 -18.16 -17.11
CA ALA A 129 -13.13 -18.85 -15.99
C ALA A 129 -11.60 -18.70 -16.00
N THR A 130 -10.98 -18.72 -17.19
CA THR A 130 -9.53 -18.51 -17.34
C THR A 130 -9.14 -17.08 -16.96
N MET A 131 -9.91 -16.08 -17.40
CA MET A 131 -9.67 -14.67 -17.01
C MET A 131 -9.80 -14.47 -15.49
N VAL A 132 -10.82 -15.05 -14.86
CA VAL A 132 -10.99 -15.00 -13.39
C VAL A 132 -9.81 -15.66 -12.68
N ARG A 133 -9.30 -16.78 -13.19
CA ARG A 133 -8.11 -17.44 -12.65
C ARG A 133 -6.85 -16.57 -12.79
N THR A 134 -6.72 -15.81 -13.87
CA THR A 134 -5.62 -14.83 -14.03
C THR A 134 -5.70 -13.76 -12.94
N VAL A 135 -6.89 -13.18 -12.72
CA VAL A 135 -7.13 -12.19 -11.65
C VAL A 135 -6.79 -12.79 -10.28
N GLU A 136 -7.31 -13.97 -9.95
CA GLU A 136 -7.08 -14.66 -8.67
C GLU A 136 -5.58 -14.89 -8.41
N ARG A 137 -4.84 -15.38 -9.40
CA ARG A 137 -3.40 -15.61 -9.29
C ARG A 137 -2.61 -14.30 -9.16
N ALA A 138 -2.98 -13.28 -9.93
CA ALA A 138 -2.30 -11.99 -9.89
C ALA A 138 -2.54 -11.27 -8.55
N GLU A 139 -3.78 -11.31 -8.02
CA GLU A 139 -4.10 -10.79 -6.68
C GLU A 139 -3.36 -11.57 -5.58
N GLY A 140 -3.26 -12.90 -5.68
CA GLY A 140 -2.48 -13.72 -4.73
C GLY A 140 -0.98 -13.38 -4.73
N ARG A 141 -0.40 -13.11 -5.92
CA ARG A 141 0.98 -12.62 -6.03
C ARG A 141 1.12 -11.22 -5.45
N ARG A 142 0.18 -10.30 -5.75
CA ARG A 142 0.16 -8.94 -5.23
C ARG A 142 0.15 -8.91 -3.71
N LEU A 143 -0.65 -9.76 -3.07
CA LEU A 143 -0.68 -9.92 -1.63
C LEU A 143 0.66 -10.40 -1.06
N THR A 144 1.26 -11.42 -1.68
CA THR A 144 2.55 -11.96 -1.23
C THR A 144 3.63 -10.87 -1.25
N ILE A 145 3.67 -10.08 -2.32
CA ILE A 145 4.58 -8.95 -2.48
C ILE A 145 4.30 -7.87 -1.43
N GLU A 146 3.04 -7.56 -1.15
CA GLU A 146 2.66 -6.56 -0.16
C GLU A 146 3.10 -6.96 1.26
N LEU A 147 2.89 -8.22 1.64
CA LEU A 147 3.36 -8.75 2.92
C LEU A 147 4.89 -8.69 3.03
N GLU A 148 5.62 -9.06 1.96
CA GLU A 148 7.06 -8.93 1.91
C GLU A 148 7.50 -7.47 2.08
N ARG A 149 6.85 -6.54 1.38
CA ARG A 149 7.13 -5.11 1.44
C ARG A 149 6.96 -4.55 2.86
N GLN A 150 5.95 -5.00 3.61
CA GLN A 150 5.80 -4.60 5.01
C GLN A 150 6.92 -5.15 5.90
N GLY A 151 7.31 -6.42 5.70
CA GLY A 151 8.48 -6.99 6.41
C GLY A 151 9.77 -6.23 6.11
N LEU A 152 9.99 -5.82 4.85
CA LEU A 152 11.14 -5.00 4.46
C LEU A 152 11.10 -3.61 5.10
N ARG A 153 9.93 -2.95 5.18
CA ARG A 153 9.77 -1.64 5.83
C ARG A 153 9.97 -1.72 7.34
N GLN A 154 9.48 -2.78 7.97
CA GLN A 154 9.75 -3.05 9.38
C GLN A 154 11.25 -3.15 9.64
N ARG A 155 11.97 -3.90 8.81
CA ARG A 155 13.44 -4.03 8.92
C ARG A 155 14.14 -2.70 8.66
N LEU A 156 13.70 -1.94 7.65
CA LEU A 156 14.26 -0.63 7.34
C LEU A 156 14.11 0.35 8.51
N SER A 157 13.00 0.28 9.25
CA SER A 157 12.79 1.11 10.45
C SER A 157 13.74 0.78 11.61
N ARG A 158 14.42 -0.38 11.58
CA ARG A 158 15.29 -0.88 12.66
C ARG A 158 16.77 -1.01 12.28
N GLY A 159 17.11 -1.01 10.99
CA GLY A 159 18.43 -1.42 10.48
C GLY A 159 19.48 -0.31 10.41
N GLU A 160 20.74 -0.72 10.29
CA GLU A 160 21.94 0.13 10.10
C GLU A 160 22.14 0.55 8.63
N GLU A 161 22.96 1.58 8.37
CA GLU A 161 23.08 2.26 7.06
C GLU A 161 23.38 1.34 5.84
N GLU A 162 24.28 0.36 5.98
CA GLU A 162 24.61 -0.58 4.89
C GLU A 162 23.46 -1.56 4.61
N GLU A 163 22.77 -2.03 5.65
CA GLU A 163 21.58 -2.88 5.49
C GLU A 163 20.42 -2.09 4.86
N GLN A 164 20.31 -0.78 5.16
CA GLN A 164 19.28 0.09 4.59
C GLN A 164 19.41 0.25 3.07
N ALA A 165 20.62 0.32 2.52
CA ALA A 165 20.81 0.45 1.08
C ALA A 165 20.27 -0.79 0.32
N ALA A 166 20.61 -1.99 0.79
CA ALA A 166 20.10 -3.24 0.22
C ALA A 166 18.57 -3.38 0.39
N LEU A 167 18.03 -2.97 1.54
CA LEU A 167 16.59 -2.96 1.79
C LEU A 167 15.84 -1.98 0.86
N ARG A 168 16.39 -0.80 0.58
CA ARG A 168 15.81 0.16 -0.38
C ARG A 168 15.74 -0.41 -1.80
N VAL A 169 16.79 -1.12 -2.24
CA VAL A 169 16.78 -1.80 -3.55
C VAL A 169 15.68 -2.85 -3.60
N ARG A 170 15.57 -3.70 -2.57
CA ARG A 170 14.48 -4.71 -2.50
C ARG A 170 13.09 -4.09 -2.44
N LEU A 171 12.93 -2.99 -1.72
CA LEU A 171 11.66 -2.24 -1.69
C LEU A 171 11.29 -1.67 -3.06
N GLN A 172 12.29 -1.26 -3.85
CA GLN A 172 12.05 -0.81 -5.22
C GLN A 172 11.66 -1.98 -6.14
N THR A 173 12.37 -3.11 -6.06
CA THR A 173 12.03 -4.32 -6.84
C THR A 173 10.63 -4.84 -6.51
N THR A 174 10.26 -4.87 -5.24
CA THR A 174 8.91 -5.29 -4.82
C THR A 174 7.82 -4.33 -5.29
N ARG A 175 8.08 -3.01 -5.35
CA ARG A 175 7.15 -2.04 -5.96
C ARG A 175 6.94 -2.29 -7.45
N GLU A 176 8.01 -2.54 -8.19
CA GLU A 176 7.92 -2.84 -9.63
C GLU A 176 7.13 -4.14 -9.88
N ALA A 177 7.39 -5.19 -9.09
CA ALA A 177 6.64 -6.43 -9.14
C ALA A 177 5.15 -6.25 -8.76
N GLN A 178 4.86 -5.39 -7.76
CA GLN A 178 3.49 -5.04 -7.39
C GLN A 178 2.77 -4.34 -8.54
N GLN A 179 3.43 -3.39 -9.21
CA GLN A 179 2.87 -2.69 -10.36
C GLN A 179 2.59 -3.65 -11.53
N ALA A 180 3.50 -4.58 -11.83
CA ALA A 180 3.27 -5.60 -12.85
C ALA A 180 2.02 -6.45 -12.55
N CYS A 181 1.78 -6.81 -11.28
CA CYS A 181 0.55 -7.52 -10.90
C CYS A 181 -0.69 -6.64 -11.11
N ILE A 182 -0.63 -5.35 -10.78
CA ILE A 182 -1.74 -4.41 -10.97
C ILE A 182 -2.10 -4.28 -12.45
N ASP A 183 -1.09 -4.18 -13.32
CA ASP A 183 -1.30 -4.04 -14.76
C ASP A 183 -1.94 -5.32 -15.34
N GLU A 184 -1.48 -6.50 -14.93
CA GLU A 184 -2.08 -7.79 -15.30
C GLU A 184 -3.53 -7.94 -14.81
N ILE A 185 -3.83 -7.50 -13.59
CA ILE A 185 -5.21 -7.51 -13.05
C ILE A 185 -6.10 -6.59 -13.88
N ARG A 186 -5.63 -5.38 -14.22
CA ARG A 186 -6.41 -4.42 -15.02
C ARG A 186 -6.70 -4.96 -16.41
N GLU A 187 -5.70 -5.52 -17.08
CA GLU A 187 -5.84 -6.15 -18.40
C GLU A 187 -6.90 -7.28 -18.35
N ALA A 188 -6.76 -8.20 -17.39
CA ALA A 188 -7.71 -9.31 -17.26
C ALA A 188 -9.14 -8.84 -16.90
N LEU A 189 -9.29 -7.76 -16.12
CA LEU A 189 -10.60 -7.18 -15.80
C LEU A 189 -11.23 -6.46 -17.00
N ASP A 190 -10.43 -5.81 -17.84
CA ASP A 190 -10.91 -5.14 -19.04
C ASP A 190 -11.32 -6.16 -20.11
N GLU A 191 -10.55 -7.23 -20.30
CA GLU A 191 -10.94 -8.38 -21.14
C GLU A 191 -12.23 -9.03 -20.65
N LEU A 192 -12.33 -9.27 -19.33
CA LEU A 192 -13.51 -9.87 -18.73
C LEU A 192 -14.76 -8.99 -18.85
N ARG A 193 -14.60 -7.65 -18.86
CA ARG A 193 -15.70 -6.72 -19.15
C ARG A 193 -16.16 -6.81 -20.59
N ALA A 194 -15.22 -6.87 -21.54
CA ALA A 194 -15.54 -6.96 -22.96
C ALA A 194 -16.29 -8.26 -23.26
N GLU A 195 -15.75 -9.40 -22.82
CA GLU A 195 -16.35 -10.71 -23.04
C GLU A 195 -17.72 -10.85 -22.36
N ALA A 196 -17.89 -10.26 -21.16
CA ALA A 196 -19.18 -10.27 -20.48
C ALA A 196 -20.24 -9.40 -21.17
N ALA A 197 -19.85 -8.35 -21.89
CA ALA A 197 -20.76 -7.52 -22.66
C ALA A 197 -21.22 -8.24 -23.93
N ASP A 198 -20.31 -8.93 -24.62
CA ASP A 198 -20.63 -9.72 -25.81
C ASP A 198 -21.67 -10.82 -25.50
N LEU A 199 -21.61 -11.43 -24.31
CA LEU A 199 -22.61 -12.41 -23.85
C LEU A 199 -23.98 -11.80 -23.51
N ASP A 200 -24.03 -10.54 -23.08
CA ASP A 200 -25.29 -9.85 -22.76
C ASP A 200 -26.03 -9.44 -24.04
N ASP A 201 -25.28 -9.10 -25.11
CA ASP A 201 -25.83 -8.77 -26.43
C ASP A 201 -26.38 -10.01 -27.20
N ASP A 202 -25.92 -11.22 -26.88
CA ASP A 202 -26.36 -12.48 -27.51
C ASP A 202 -27.62 -13.10 -26.86
N ASP A 203 -28.00 -12.64 -25.64
CA ASP A 203 -29.15 -13.13 -24.87
C ASP A 203 -30.45 -12.29 -25.10
N GLU A 204 -30.42 -11.25 -25.95
CA GLU A 204 -31.60 -10.45 -26.41
C GLU A 204 -32.19 -10.93 -27.75
#